data_AF-A0AAW1GPF7-F1
#
_entry.id   AF-A0AAW1GPF7-F1
#
_cell.length_a   1.000
_cell.length_b   1.000
_cell.length_c   1.000
_cell.angle_alpha   90.00
_cell.angle_beta   90.00
_cell.angle_gamma   90.00
#
_symmetry.space_group_name_H-M   'P 1'
#
loop_
_entity.id
_entity.type
_entity.pdbx_description
1 polymer ?
#
loop_
_entity_poly.entity_id
_entity_poly.type
_entity_poly.pdbx_seq_one_letter_code
_entity_poly.pdbx_strand_id
1 'polypeptide(L)'
;MAATFSGNFGISPVILPRQTRIPRLIPRATRGVEQVNWVLETSSFFDKDSRPIMLFDGVCNLCNGGVKFVRDNDRKRNIRYEALQSEAGKKLLQRSGRAPDDISSVVLVEKDRSYIKSEAVLKIMEYIDLPFPQLALLLHLVPLFIRDFAYDNVANNRYNIFGKSDSCEIYAD
;
A
#
# COMPACT_ATOMS: atom_id res chain seq x y z
N MET A 1 39.16 55.00 -58.83
CA MET A 1 38.61 56.38 -58.86
C MET A 1 37.17 56.31 -58.38
N ALA A 2 36.78 57.31 -57.58
CA ALA A 2 35.53 57.49 -56.84
C ALA A 2 34.27 57.29 -57.71
N ALA A 3 33.09 56.94 -57.19
CA ALA A 3 32.33 57.78 -56.27
C ALA A 3 31.35 57.00 -55.37
N THR A 4 31.25 57.52 -54.15
CA THR A 4 30.31 57.25 -53.07
C THR A 4 28.91 57.79 -53.39
N PHE A 5 27.85 57.10 -52.97
CA PHE A 5 26.54 57.72 -52.72
C PHE A 5 25.88 57.08 -51.49
N SER A 6 25.70 57.91 -50.46
CA SER A 6 24.98 57.61 -49.22
C SER A 6 23.47 57.65 -49.43
N GLY A 7 22.70 56.81 -48.74
CA GLY A 7 21.24 56.89 -48.74
C GLY A 7 20.58 55.89 -47.80
N ASN A 8 20.31 56.35 -46.59
CA ASN A 8 19.80 55.63 -45.42
C ASN A 8 18.32 55.20 -45.59
N PHE A 9 17.99 53.90 -45.58
CA PHE A 9 16.61 53.41 -45.53
C PHE A 9 16.18 53.18 -44.08
N GLY A 10 15.42 54.14 -43.55
CA GLY A 10 14.79 54.06 -42.23
C GLY A 10 13.66 53.04 -42.20
N ILE A 11 13.90 51.95 -41.47
CA ILE A 11 12.90 50.98 -41.02
C ILE A 11 12.01 51.61 -39.94
N SER A 12 10.74 51.86 -40.27
CA SER A 12 9.73 52.23 -39.27
C SER A 12 9.31 50.99 -38.46
N PRO A 13 9.38 51.01 -37.11
CA PRO A 13 8.95 49.88 -36.30
C PRO A 13 7.42 49.84 -36.17
N VAL A 14 6.87 48.66 -36.41
CA VAL A 14 5.46 48.32 -36.17
C VAL A 14 5.17 48.40 -34.67
N ILE A 15 4.21 49.24 -34.30
CA ILE A 15 3.74 49.42 -32.92
C ILE A 15 2.85 48.21 -32.55
N LEU A 16 3.37 47.31 -31.71
CA LEU A 16 2.61 46.23 -31.08
C LEU A 16 1.72 46.79 -29.95
N PRO A 17 0.43 46.43 -29.84
CA PRO A 17 -0.41 46.88 -28.75
C PRO A 17 0.05 46.31 -27.40
N ARG A 18 0.02 47.18 -26.37
CA ARG A 18 0.33 46.89 -24.97
C ARG A 18 -0.33 45.59 -24.50
N GLN A 19 0.49 44.61 -24.09
CA GLN A 19 0.04 43.45 -23.32
C GLN A 19 -0.66 43.94 -22.05
N THR A 20 -1.96 43.64 -21.94
CA THR A 20 -2.70 43.73 -20.69
C THR A 20 -2.12 42.70 -19.73
N ARG A 21 -1.56 43.16 -18.61
CA ARG A 21 -1.11 42.28 -17.51
C ARG A 21 -2.33 41.56 -16.95
N ILE A 22 -2.49 40.29 -17.30
CA ILE A 22 -3.33 39.37 -16.56
C ILE A 22 -2.65 39.17 -15.19
N PRO A 23 -3.29 39.50 -14.06
CA PRO A 23 -2.71 39.20 -12.76
C PRO A 23 -2.63 37.68 -12.64
N ARG A 24 -1.42 37.12 -12.47
CA ARG A 24 -1.25 35.74 -12.04
C ARG A 24 -1.97 35.60 -10.70
N LEU A 25 -3.12 34.95 -10.69
CA LEU A 25 -3.65 34.33 -9.49
C LEU A 25 -2.62 33.27 -9.07
N ILE A 26 -1.73 33.65 -8.15
CA ILE A 26 -0.90 32.73 -7.40
C ILE A 26 -1.88 31.93 -6.55
N PRO A 27 -2.04 30.61 -6.75
CA PRO A 27 -2.86 29.81 -5.85
C PRO A 27 -2.24 29.94 -4.46
N ARG A 28 -3.03 30.47 -3.53
CA ARG A 28 -2.69 30.64 -2.13
C ARG A 28 -2.32 29.28 -1.55
N ALA A 29 -1.10 29.15 -1.03
CA ALA A 29 -0.63 27.95 -0.36
C ALA A 29 -1.63 27.48 0.71
N THR A 30 -2.32 26.37 0.44
CA THR A 30 -3.03 25.61 1.47
C THR A 30 -1.99 24.85 2.28
N ARG A 31 -1.86 25.21 3.56
CA ARG A 31 -1.07 24.46 4.53
C ARG A 31 -1.61 23.02 4.63
N GLY A 32 -0.69 22.06 4.58
CA GLY A 32 -0.73 20.81 5.34
C GLY A 32 -1.45 19.64 4.70
N VAL A 33 -0.75 18.88 3.86
CA VAL A 33 -0.39 17.47 4.09
C VAL A 33 0.90 17.25 3.32
N GLU A 34 2.03 17.15 4.02
CA GLU A 34 3.23 16.55 3.45
C GLU A 34 2.85 15.10 3.10
N GLN A 35 2.86 14.75 1.82
CA GLN A 35 2.54 13.39 1.37
C GLN A 35 3.59 12.45 1.95
N VAL A 36 3.32 11.91 3.14
CA VAL A 36 4.21 10.96 3.80
C VAL A 36 4.35 9.78 2.85
N ASN A 37 5.55 9.58 2.33
CA ASN A 37 5.86 8.36 1.59
C ASN A 37 6.01 7.23 2.60
N TRP A 38 4.87 6.63 2.95
CA TRP A 38 4.80 5.54 3.90
C TRP A 38 5.72 4.37 3.53
N VAL A 39 6.05 4.19 2.24
CA VAL A 39 7.01 3.17 1.79
C VAL A 39 8.42 3.45 2.30
N LEU A 40 8.85 4.72 2.33
CA LEU A 40 10.15 5.13 2.86
C LEU A 40 10.18 5.12 4.38
N GLU A 41 9.13 5.60 5.05
CA GLU A 41 9.09 5.58 6.53
C GLU A 41 9.14 4.14 7.07
N THR A 42 8.43 3.24 6.40
CA THR A 42 8.34 1.83 6.82
C THR A 42 9.44 0.94 6.24
N SER A 43 10.34 1.45 5.39
CA SER A 43 11.44 0.62 4.87
C SER A 43 12.37 0.13 5.98
N SER A 44 12.46 0.91 7.06
CA SER A 44 13.23 0.59 8.26
C SER A 44 12.82 -0.72 8.93
N PHE A 45 11.55 -1.15 8.79
CA PHE A 45 11.07 -2.45 9.29
C PHE A 45 11.76 -3.65 8.60
N PHE A 46 12.38 -3.42 7.44
CA PHE A 46 13.02 -4.45 6.60
C PHE A 46 14.55 -4.37 6.56
N ASP A 47 15.17 -3.46 7.30
CA ASP A 47 16.63 -3.26 7.28
C ASP A 47 17.40 -4.44 7.91
N LYS A 48 16.86 -4.98 9.01
CA LYS A 48 17.46 -6.10 9.74
C LYS A 48 16.89 -7.45 9.32
N ASP A 49 15.68 -7.46 8.79
CA ASP A 49 14.96 -8.69 8.42
C ASP A 49 14.07 -8.42 7.22
N SER A 50 14.40 -9.05 6.09
CA SER A 50 13.70 -8.86 4.81
C SER A 50 12.43 -9.69 4.66
N ARG A 51 12.11 -10.55 5.64
CA ARG A 51 10.90 -11.38 5.61
C ARG A 51 9.64 -10.52 5.58
N PRO A 52 8.60 -10.91 4.81
CA PRO A 52 7.33 -10.21 4.78
C PRO A 52 6.64 -10.23 6.15
N ILE A 53 5.81 -9.21 6.40
CA ILE A 53 5.03 -9.05 7.63
C ILE A 53 3.55 -9.22 7.31
N MET A 54 2.93 -10.26 7.89
CA MET A 54 1.49 -10.49 7.86
C MET A 54 0.82 -9.69 8.97
N LEU A 55 0.00 -8.72 8.57
CA LEU A 55 -0.83 -7.96 9.49
C LEU A 55 -2.17 -8.68 9.73
N PHE A 56 -2.59 -8.74 10.98
CA PHE A 56 -3.81 -9.42 11.38
C PHE A 56 -4.58 -8.69 12.49
N ASP A 57 -5.88 -8.97 12.59
CA ASP A 57 -6.73 -8.47 13.66
C ASP A 57 -6.65 -9.40 14.89
N GLY A 58 -5.98 -8.95 15.95
CA GLY A 58 -5.77 -9.74 17.17
C GLY A 58 -7.03 -10.04 17.99
N VAL A 59 -8.15 -9.34 17.76
CA VAL A 59 -9.43 -9.62 18.46
C VAL A 59 -10.35 -10.55 17.65
N CYS A 60 -9.99 -10.90 16.41
CA CYS A 60 -10.79 -11.75 15.55
C CYS A 60 -10.35 -13.21 15.61
N ASN A 61 -11.24 -14.10 16.04
CA ASN A 61 -10.97 -15.55 16.13
C ASN A 61 -10.58 -16.16 14.77
N LEU A 62 -11.22 -15.72 13.68
CA LEU A 62 -10.88 -16.16 12.33
C LEU A 62 -9.46 -15.74 11.94
N CYS A 63 -9.08 -14.48 12.23
CA CYS A 63 -7.75 -13.97 11.92
C CYS A 63 -6.68 -14.70 12.76
N ASN A 64 -6.92 -14.89 14.06
CA ASN A 64 -6.03 -15.63 14.94
C ASN A 64 -5.87 -17.09 14.49
N GLY A 65 -6.97 -17.76 14.11
CA GLY A 65 -6.95 -19.09 13.51
C GLY A 65 -6.15 -19.14 12.20
N GLY A 66 -6.27 -18.10 11.36
CA GLY A 66 -5.49 -17.93 10.15
C GLY A 66 -3.98 -17.78 10.44
N VAL A 67 -3.60 -16.92 11.37
CA VAL A 67 -2.20 -16.76 11.81
C VAL A 67 -1.64 -18.08 12.34
N LYS A 68 -2.39 -18.77 13.20
CA LYS A 68 -2.01 -20.09 13.71
C LYS A 68 -1.77 -21.07 12.56
N PHE A 69 -2.70 -21.15 11.61
CA PHE A 69 -2.57 -22.00 10.43
C PHE A 69 -1.31 -21.69 9.63
N VAL A 70 -1.05 -20.42 9.33
CA VAL A 70 0.16 -20.00 8.57
C VAL A 70 1.42 -20.38 9.34
N ARG A 71 1.47 -20.08 10.64
CA ARG A 71 2.61 -20.39 11.50
C ARG A 71 2.90 -21.89 11.60
N ASP A 72 1.85 -22.71 11.72
CA ASP A 72 1.99 -24.16 11.84
C ASP A 72 2.44 -24.81 10.50
N ASN A 73 2.29 -24.09 9.37
CA ASN A 73 2.71 -24.51 8.02
C ASN A 73 3.90 -23.71 7.45
N ASP A 74 4.53 -22.85 8.24
CA ASP A 74 5.73 -22.07 7.88
C ASP A 74 6.93 -22.53 8.72
N ARG A 75 7.43 -23.75 8.48
CA ARG A 75 8.50 -24.34 9.31
C ARG A 75 9.81 -23.57 9.22
N LYS A 76 10.05 -22.91 8.09
CA LYS A 76 11.23 -22.08 7.85
C LYS A 76 11.10 -20.68 8.46
N ARG A 77 9.92 -20.33 8.98
CA ARG A 77 9.59 -19.01 9.51
C ARG A 77 9.88 -17.93 8.47
N ASN A 78 9.38 -18.10 7.25
CA ASN A 78 9.51 -17.12 6.17
C ASN A 78 8.67 -15.87 6.41
N ILE A 79 7.67 -15.91 7.29
CA ILE A 79 6.74 -14.81 7.56
C ILE A 79 6.88 -14.32 9.00
N ARG A 80 6.79 -13.00 9.17
CA ARG A 80 6.65 -12.30 10.46
C ARG A 80 5.20 -11.88 10.68
N TYR A 81 4.77 -11.70 11.92
CA TYR A 81 3.40 -11.35 12.26
C TYR A 81 3.37 -10.04 13.05
N GLU A 82 2.38 -9.20 12.78
CA GLU A 82 2.17 -7.95 13.51
C GLU A 82 0.67 -7.67 13.64
N ALA A 83 0.24 -7.27 14.84
CA ALA A 83 -1.17 -6.98 15.08
C ALA A 83 -1.53 -5.59 14.55
N LEU A 84 -2.67 -5.46 13.87
CA LEU A 84 -3.16 -4.18 13.35
C LEU A 84 -3.42 -3.15 14.47
N GLN A 85 -3.65 -3.61 15.69
CA GLN A 85 -3.84 -2.77 16.88
C GLN A 85 -2.56 -2.08 17.37
N SER A 86 -1.37 -2.59 17.01
CA SER A 86 -0.10 -2.03 17.45
C SER A 86 0.27 -0.77 16.67
N GLU A 87 1.14 0.07 17.22
CA GLU A 87 1.63 1.27 16.51
C GLU A 87 2.42 0.90 15.25
N ALA A 88 3.15 -0.21 15.27
CA ALA A 88 3.85 -0.73 14.08
C ALA A 88 2.85 -1.21 13.02
N GLY A 89 1.83 -1.96 13.42
CA GLY A 89 0.77 -2.45 12.54
C GLY A 89 0.02 -1.32 11.87
N LYS A 90 -0.35 -0.26 12.59
CA LYS A 90 -1.02 0.93 12.03
C LYS A 90 -0.17 1.61 10.96
N LYS A 91 1.13 1.79 11.19
CA LYS A 91 2.05 2.38 10.21
C LYS A 91 2.18 1.52 8.94
N LEU A 92 2.33 0.21 9.11
CA LEU A 92 2.39 -0.74 8.00
C LEU A 92 1.07 -0.83 7.24
N LEU A 93 -0.07 -0.65 7.92
CA LEU A 93 -1.39 -0.59 7.31
C LEU A 93 -1.56 0.68 6.47
N GLN A 94 -1.13 1.83 6.98
CA GLN A 94 -1.15 3.10 6.23
C GLN A 94 -0.32 3.01 4.94
N ARG A 95 0.85 2.35 5.00
CA ARG A 95 1.67 2.04 3.83
C ARG A 95 0.91 1.26 2.74
N SER A 96 -0.03 0.40 3.13
CA SER A 96 -0.87 -0.36 2.18
C SER A 96 -2.00 0.46 1.54
N GLY A 97 -2.10 1.75 1.84
CA GLY A 97 -3.17 2.63 1.34
C GLY A 97 -4.50 2.46 2.08
N ARG A 98 -4.47 1.85 3.27
CA ARG A 98 -5.65 1.66 4.14
C ARG A 98 -5.63 2.65 5.30
N ALA A 99 -6.82 2.96 5.83
CA ALA A 99 -6.93 3.76 7.03
C ALA A 99 -6.38 2.97 8.23
N PRO A 100 -5.74 3.62 9.22
CA PRO A 100 -5.10 2.94 10.37
C PRO A 100 -6.09 2.17 11.26
N ASP A 101 -7.38 2.45 11.15
CA ASP A 101 -8.51 1.80 11.82
C ASP A 101 -9.22 0.74 10.95
N ASP A 102 -8.78 0.55 9.70
CA ASP A 102 -9.32 -0.47 8.79
C ASP A 102 -8.79 -1.87 9.16
N ILE A 103 -9.39 -2.46 10.20
CA ILE A 103 -9.13 -3.84 10.62
C ILE A 103 -9.88 -4.87 9.78
N SER A 104 -10.45 -4.48 8.64
CA SER A 104 -11.36 -5.35 7.88
C SER A 104 -10.67 -6.45 7.06
N SER A 105 -9.34 -6.42 6.93
CA SER A 105 -8.63 -7.28 5.99
C SER A 105 -7.27 -7.77 6.50
N VAL A 106 -6.90 -8.95 6.04
CA VAL A 106 -5.53 -9.47 6.08
C VAL A 106 -4.69 -8.68 5.09
N VAL A 107 -3.53 -8.23 5.53
CA VAL A 107 -2.57 -7.49 4.71
C VAL A 107 -1.22 -8.19 4.81
N LEU A 108 -0.54 -8.37 3.68
CA LEU A 108 0.85 -8.81 3.65
C LEU A 108 1.72 -7.64 3.18
N VAL A 109 2.74 -7.30 3.95
CA VAL A 109 3.67 -6.22 3.61
C VAL A 109 5.05 -6.80 3.29
N GLU A 110 5.50 -6.58 2.07
CA GLU A 110 6.86 -6.78 1.61
C GLU A 110 7.62 -5.43 1.60
N LYS A 111 8.94 -5.49 1.47
CA LYS A 111 9.81 -4.30 1.45
C LYS A 111 9.40 -3.24 0.43
N ASP A 112 8.90 -3.65 -0.73
CA ASP A 112 8.60 -2.76 -1.86
C ASP A 112 7.10 -2.68 -2.18
N ARG A 113 6.28 -3.59 -1.65
CA ARG A 113 4.86 -3.71 -2.00
C ARG A 113 4.02 -4.23 -0.84
N SER A 114 2.73 -3.93 -0.85
CA SER A 114 1.74 -4.55 0.03
C SER A 114 0.65 -5.25 -0.79
N TYR A 115 0.10 -6.31 -0.22
CA TYR A 115 -1.02 -7.09 -0.78
C TYR A 115 -2.17 -7.07 0.21
N ILE A 116 -3.40 -7.04 -0.31
CA ILE A 116 -4.63 -6.90 0.46
C ILE A 116 -5.63 -7.97 0.07
N LYS A 117 -6.60 -8.25 0.95
CA LYS A 117 -7.72 -9.19 0.67
C LYS A 117 -7.24 -10.54 0.14
N SER A 118 -7.84 -11.02 -0.95
CA SER A 118 -7.52 -12.31 -1.52
C SER A 118 -6.12 -12.39 -2.11
N GLU A 119 -5.55 -11.26 -2.57
CA GLU A 119 -4.18 -11.18 -3.05
C GLU A 119 -3.20 -11.44 -1.90
N ALA A 120 -3.45 -10.88 -0.71
CA ALA A 120 -2.65 -11.16 0.48
C ALA A 120 -2.67 -12.64 0.85
N VAL A 121 -3.86 -13.27 0.82
CA VAL A 121 -4.02 -14.70 1.15
C VAL A 121 -3.22 -15.58 0.19
N LEU A 122 -3.33 -15.35 -1.13
CA LEU A 122 -2.55 -16.13 -2.08
C LEU A 122 -1.06 -15.90 -1.94
N LYS A 123 -0.65 -14.64 -1.71
CA LYS A 123 0.77 -14.33 -1.51
C LYS A 123 1.34 -15.01 -0.28
N ILE A 124 0.60 -15.03 0.83
CA ILE A 124 0.96 -15.79 2.06
C ILE A 124 1.13 -17.28 1.74
N MET A 125 0.24 -17.86 0.93
CA MET A 125 0.32 -19.27 0.56
C MET A 125 1.58 -19.62 -0.26
N GLU A 126 2.15 -18.67 -0.98
CA GLU A 126 3.43 -18.84 -1.69
C GLU A 126 4.64 -18.92 -0.74
N TYR A 127 4.53 -18.37 0.48
CA TYR A 127 5.61 -18.31 1.46
C TYR A 127 5.65 -19.49 2.45
N ILE A 128 4.56 -20.24 2.57
CA ILE A 128 4.45 -21.39 3.48
C ILE A 128 4.80 -22.71 2.78
N ASP A 129 4.93 -23.79 3.54
CA ASP A 129 5.42 -25.08 3.05
C ASP A 129 4.46 -25.73 2.01
N LEU A 130 4.97 -26.71 1.24
CA LEU A 130 4.14 -27.45 0.30
C LEU A 130 2.99 -28.17 1.03
N PRO A 131 1.77 -28.24 0.44
CA PRO A 131 1.44 -28.00 -0.97
C PRO A 131 0.82 -26.62 -1.28
N PHE A 132 0.90 -25.66 -0.37
CA PHE A 132 0.16 -24.39 -0.50
C PHE A 132 0.63 -23.50 -1.65
N PRO A 133 1.93 -23.40 -1.99
CA PRO A 133 2.37 -22.64 -3.17
C PRO A 133 1.74 -23.17 -4.48
N GLN A 134 1.55 -24.48 -4.62
CA GLN A 134 0.88 -25.07 -5.78
C GLN A 134 -0.61 -24.71 -5.82
N LEU A 135 -1.27 -24.72 -4.67
CA LEU A 135 -2.67 -24.32 -4.58
C LEU A 135 -2.84 -22.83 -4.88
N ALA A 136 -1.91 -21.97 -4.43
CA ALA A 136 -1.90 -20.55 -4.74
C ALA A 136 -1.82 -20.31 -6.25
N LEU A 137 -0.94 -21.02 -6.94
CA LEU A 137 -0.81 -20.96 -8.40
C LEU A 137 -2.12 -21.30 -9.12
N LEU A 138 -2.85 -22.33 -8.65
CA LEU A 138 -4.15 -22.69 -9.23
C LEU A 138 -5.21 -21.61 -8.94
N LEU A 139 -5.23 -21.05 -7.74
CA LEU A 139 -6.18 -20.00 -7.35
C LEU A 139 -5.89 -18.64 -7.99
N HIS A 140 -4.68 -18.42 -8.51
CA HIS A 140 -4.36 -17.26 -9.36
C HIS A 140 -5.09 -17.29 -10.71
N LEU A 141 -5.52 -18.48 -11.19
CA LEU A 141 -6.34 -18.59 -12.40
C LEU A 141 -7.79 -18.15 -12.17
N VAL A 142 -8.24 -18.08 -10.91
CA VAL A 142 -9.59 -17.61 -10.58
C VAL A 142 -9.63 -16.09 -10.73
N PRO A 143 -10.59 -15.53 -11.49
CA PRO A 143 -10.72 -14.09 -11.67
C PRO A 143 -10.81 -13.33 -10.34
N LEU A 144 -10.14 -12.18 -10.26
CA LEU A 144 -10.06 -11.35 -9.06
C LEU A 144 -11.42 -11.07 -8.43
N PHE A 145 -12.43 -10.75 -9.24
CA PHE A 145 -13.78 -10.43 -8.74
C PHE A 145 -14.43 -11.60 -7.99
N ILE A 146 -14.20 -12.85 -8.42
CA ILE A 146 -14.76 -14.04 -7.76
C ILE A 146 -14.05 -14.25 -6.42
N ARG A 147 -12.72 -14.17 -6.44
CA ARG A 147 -11.91 -14.42 -5.25
C ARG A 147 -12.10 -13.34 -4.20
N ASP A 148 -12.21 -12.07 -4.60
CA ASP A 148 -12.52 -10.96 -3.70
C ASP A 148 -13.97 -11.01 -3.21
N PHE A 149 -14.93 -11.44 -4.04
CA PHE A 149 -16.30 -11.66 -3.58
C PHE A 149 -16.34 -12.75 -2.49
N ALA A 150 -15.68 -13.88 -2.71
CA ALA A 150 -15.58 -14.94 -1.69
C ALA A 150 -14.89 -14.42 -0.42
N TYR A 151 -13.81 -13.67 -0.57
CA TYR A 151 -13.10 -13.04 0.56
C TYR A 151 -14.01 -12.09 1.35
N ASP A 152 -14.71 -11.18 0.67
CA ASP A 152 -15.55 -10.17 1.31
C ASP A 152 -16.74 -10.81 2.04
N ASN A 153 -17.31 -11.90 1.50
CA ASN A 153 -18.34 -12.66 2.21
C ASN A 153 -17.83 -13.24 3.54
N VAL A 154 -16.63 -13.82 3.55
CA VAL A 154 -16.04 -14.36 4.78
C VAL A 154 -15.67 -13.22 5.73
N ALA A 155 -15.02 -12.17 5.24
CA ALA A 155 -14.53 -11.05 6.03
C ALA A 155 -15.68 -10.27 6.71
N ASN A 156 -16.81 -10.10 6.03
CA ASN A 156 -17.98 -9.39 6.55
C ASN A 156 -18.77 -10.23 7.57
N ASN A 157 -18.69 -11.56 7.50
CA ASN A 157 -19.39 -12.46 8.42
C ASN A 157 -18.49 -12.98 9.56
N ARG A 158 -17.21 -12.61 9.60
CA ARG A 158 -16.23 -13.21 10.51
C ARG A 158 -16.59 -13.14 11.99
N TYR A 159 -17.11 -12.01 12.47
CA TYR A 159 -17.49 -11.88 13.88
C TYR A 159 -18.82 -12.58 14.18
N ASN A 160 -19.71 -12.68 13.20
CA ASN A 160 -20.99 -13.35 13.37
C ASN A 160 -20.82 -14.88 13.40
N ILE A 161 -19.89 -15.41 12.60
CA ILE A 161 -19.66 -16.85 12.46
C ILE A 161 -18.62 -17.35 13.47
N PHE A 162 -17.53 -16.62 13.66
CA PHE A 162 -16.37 -17.06 14.46
C PHE A 162 -16.25 -16.34 15.80
N GLY A 163 -16.98 -15.25 16.02
CA GLY A 163 -16.92 -14.46 17.25
C GLY A 163 -15.68 -13.57 17.36
N LYS A 164 -15.51 -12.99 18.54
CA LYS A 164 -14.33 -12.23 18.96
C LYS A 164 -13.64 -12.96 20.11
N SER A 165 -12.34 -12.73 20.27
CA SER A 165 -11.61 -13.17 21.46
C SER A 165 -11.61 -12.04 22.48
N ASP A 166 -11.95 -12.36 23.74
CA ASP A 166 -11.80 -11.45 24.88
C ASP A 166 -10.35 -11.39 25.39
N SER A 167 -9.50 -12.34 24.96
CA SER A 167 -8.07 -12.39 25.26
C SER A 167 -7.26 -12.21 23.99
N CYS A 168 -6.41 -11.18 23.97
CA CYS A 168 -5.32 -11.08 23.01
C CYS A 168 -4.33 -12.19 23.40
N GLU A 169 -4.37 -13.36 22.73
CA GLU A 169 -3.31 -14.35 22.85
C GLU A 169 -2.05 -13.74 22.20
N ILE A 170 -1.25 -13.06 23.02
CA ILE A 170 0.09 -12.66 22.62
C ILE A 170 0.89 -13.95 22.47
N TYR A 171 1.00 -14.44 21.24
CA TYR A 171 1.97 -15.46 20.90
C TYR A 171 3.35 -14.81 21.01
N ALA A 172 3.94 -14.86 22.21
CA ALA A 172 5.31 -14.44 22.42
C ALA A 172 6.25 -15.42 21.69
N ASP A 173 7.03 -14.89 20.76
CA ASP A 173 8.13 -15.56 20.07
C ASP A 173 9.31 -15.84 21.02
#